data_AF-A0A931Z2D6-F1
#
_entry.id   AF-A0A931Z2D6-F1
#
_cell.length_a   1.000
_cell.length_b   1.000
_cell.length_c   1.000
_cell.angle_alpha   90.00
_cell.angle_beta   90.00
_cell.angle_gamma   90.00
#
_symmetry.space_group_name_H-M   'P 1'
#
loop_
_entity.id
_entity.type
_entity.pdbx_description
1 polymer ?
#
loop_
_entity_poly.entity_id
_entity_poly.type
_entity_poly.pdbx_seq_one_letter_code
_entity_poly.pdbx_strand_id
1 'polypeptide(L)'
;YKCQQVLVKDKGNVTEMWLAEGLGTFMGMGNGGGPFGGGRGRGATTSKWEQALKGVGGFPLRVISRDAASKEVFKMEVTKIEPGPQPDSAFAPPAGYQKFQMPGGMPFGGG
;
A
#
# COMPACT_ATOMS: atom_id res chain seq x y z
N TYR A 1 -7.60 -16.89 10.75
CA TYR A 1 -6.30 -17.18 10.10
C TYR A 1 -5.20 -17.19 11.14
N LYS A 2 -4.19 -18.07 11.00
CA LYS A 2 -2.98 -17.98 11.83
C LYS A 2 -2.24 -16.70 11.47
N CYS A 3 -1.85 -15.93 12.48
CA CYS A 3 -1.24 -14.62 12.30
C CYS A 3 0.16 -14.57 12.90
N GLN A 4 1.08 -13.91 12.21
CA GLN A 4 2.38 -13.52 12.74
C GLN A 4 2.41 -12.00 12.97
N GLN A 5 2.96 -11.59 14.10
CA GLN A 5 3.18 -10.19 14.41
C GLN A 5 4.54 -9.75 13.84
N VAL A 6 4.56 -8.63 13.14
CA VAL A 6 5.78 -7.99 12.65
C VAL A 6 5.85 -6.55 13.16
N LEU A 7 6.98 -6.20 13.76
CA LEU A 7 7.26 -4.86 14.27
C LEU A 7 8.36 -4.22 13.45
N VAL A 8 8.06 -3.08 12.83
CA VAL A 8 9.00 -2.27 12.06
C VAL A 8 9.27 -0.98 12.83
N LYS A 9 10.53 -0.72 13.17
CA LYS A 9 10.95 0.52 13.81
C LYS A 9 11.73 1.36 12.81
N ASP A 10 11.34 2.62 12.61
CA ASP A 10 12.03 3.56 11.70
C ASP A 10 12.02 4.97 12.27
N LYS A 11 13.21 5.53 12.55
CA LYS A 11 13.39 6.92 13.03
C LYS A 11 12.46 7.32 14.18
N GLY A 12 12.26 6.43 15.15
CA GLY A 12 11.38 6.62 16.30
C GLY A 12 9.92 6.26 16.05
N ASN A 13 9.49 6.08 14.81
CA ASN A 13 8.17 5.54 14.48
C ASN A 13 8.17 4.02 14.67
N VAL A 14 7.04 3.49 15.11
CA VAL A 14 6.82 2.05 15.28
C VAL A 14 5.58 1.66 14.48
N THR A 15 5.73 0.70 13.57
CA THR A 15 4.60 0.08 12.88
C THR A 15 4.45 -1.37 13.30
N GLU A 16 3.30 -1.70 13.83
CA GLU A 16 2.88 -3.05 14.19
C GLU A 16 1.97 -3.61 13.10
N MET A 17 2.24 -4.84 12.67
CA MET A 17 1.47 -5.53 11.64
C MET A 17 1.10 -6.93 12.10
N TRP A 18 -0.11 -7.36 11.78
CA TRP A 18 -0.57 -8.73 11.97
C TRP A 18 -0.84 -9.36 10.61
N LEU A 19 0.00 -10.31 10.22
CA LEU A 19 -0.02 -10.92 8.88
C LEU A 19 -0.65 -12.30 8.96
N ALA A 20 -1.73 -12.49 8.22
CA ALA A 20 -2.42 -13.76 8.11
C ALA A 20 -1.79 -14.66 7.05
N GLU A 21 -1.56 -15.92 7.43
CA GLU A 21 -1.20 -16.99 6.51
C GLU A 21 -2.43 -17.43 5.68
N GLY A 22 -2.20 -17.91 4.45
CA GLY A 22 -3.24 -18.53 3.62
C GLY A 22 -4.15 -17.59 2.83
N LEU A 23 -3.95 -16.27 2.92
CA LEU A 23 -4.70 -15.25 2.18
C LEU A 23 -3.94 -14.70 0.96
N GLY A 24 -2.82 -15.32 0.61
CA GLY A 24 -1.90 -14.83 -0.41
C GLY A 24 -0.94 -13.75 0.11
N THR A 25 -0.18 -13.19 -0.81
CA THR A 25 0.83 -12.16 -0.52
C THR A 25 0.26 -10.78 -0.79
N PHE A 26 0.45 -9.87 0.15
CA PHE A 26 0.07 -8.48 -0.03
C PHE A 26 0.95 -7.77 -1.07
N MET A 27 0.33 -7.19 -2.09
CA MET A 27 1.02 -6.55 -3.23
C MET A 27 1.21 -5.03 -3.06
N GLY A 28 0.90 -4.47 -1.88
CA GLY A 28 0.99 -3.03 -1.59
C GLY A 28 -0.34 -2.30 -1.80
N MET A 29 -0.50 -1.11 -1.20
CA MET A 29 -1.73 -0.29 -1.33
C MET A 29 -1.88 0.44 -2.66
N GLY A 30 -1.25 -0.06 -3.72
CA GLY A 30 -1.46 0.45 -5.07
C GLY A 30 -1.30 1.97 -5.17
N ASN A 31 -0.24 2.54 -4.58
CA ASN A 31 0.10 3.92 -4.91
C ASN A 31 0.75 3.95 -6.30
N GLY A 32 -0.11 3.89 -7.34
CA GLY A 32 0.18 4.34 -8.70
C GLY A 32 1.49 3.87 -9.33
N GLY A 33 1.91 2.62 -9.14
CA GLY A 33 3.16 2.08 -9.70
C GLY A 33 3.19 1.90 -11.23
N GLY A 34 2.34 2.62 -11.98
CA GLY A 34 2.56 2.80 -13.41
C GLY A 34 3.69 3.81 -13.63
N PRO A 35 4.42 3.74 -14.75
CA PRO A 35 5.46 4.72 -15.11
C PRO A 35 4.99 6.19 -15.16
N PHE A 36 3.67 6.43 -15.01
CA PHE A 36 3.03 7.75 -14.95
C PHE A 36 2.54 8.18 -13.55
N GLY A 37 2.67 7.34 -12.51
CA GLY A 37 2.41 7.74 -11.12
C GLY A 37 3.63 8.35 -10.42
N GLY A 38 4.66 8.73 -11.20
CA GLY A 38 5.87 9.43 -10.77
C GLY A 38 5.64 10.90 -10.40
N GLY A 39 4.56 11.19 -9.69
CA GLY A 39 4.41 12.47 -9.02
C GLY A 39 5.51 12.60 -7.98
N ARG A 40 6.50 13.44 -8.25
CA ARG A 40 7.39 14.10 -7.27
C ARG A 40 6.59 14.96 -6.27
N GLY A 41 5.42 14.50 -5.85
CA GLY A 41 4.68 15.00 -4.70
C GLY A 41 5.07 14.16 -3.50
N ARG A 42 5.38 14.81 -2.39
CA ARG A 42 5.64 14.21 -1.08
C ARG A 42 4.48 13.29 -0.64
N GLY A 43 4.46 12.03 -1.10
CA GLY A 43 3.39 11.09 -0.74
C GLY A 43 3.44 9.68 -1.35
N ALA A 44 4.38 9.36 -2.24
CA ALA A 44 4.46 8.04 -2.88
C ALA A 44 5.79 7.30 -2.67
N THR A 45 6.44 7.49 -1.52
CA THR A 45 7.34 6.45 -1.01
C THR A 45 6.45 5.31 -0.50
N THR A 46 6.56 4.11 -1.08
CA THR A 46 6.07 2.89 -0.42
C THR A 46 6.45 2.98 1.05
N SER A 47 5.45 2.94 1.92
CA SER A 47 5.66 3.11 3.35
C SER A 47 6.68 2.07 3.84
N LYS A 48 7.53 2.40 4.81
CA LYS A 48 8.61 1.49 5.24
C LYS A 48 8.09 0.12 5.68
N TRP A 49 6.86 0.05 6.18
CA TRP A 49 6.20 -1.21 6.52
C TRP A 49 5.80 -2.01 5.27
N GLU A 50 5.29 -1.37 4.21
CA GLU A 50 5.02 -2.06 2.92
C GLU A 50 6.30 -2.65 2.33
N GLN A 51 7.43 -1.96 2.47
CA GLN A 51 8.73 -2.51 2.08
C GLN A 51 9.11 -3.72 2.93
N ALA A 52 8.88 -3.65 4.24
CA ALA A 52 9.15 -4.76 5.16
C ALA A 52 8.26 -5.99 4.91
N LEU A 53 7.08 -5.83 4.29
CA LEU A 53 6.23 -6.96 3.90
C LEU A 53 6.70 -7.69 2.66
N LYS A 54 7.55 -7.07 1.83
CA LYS A 54 8.10 -7.74 0.65
C LYS A 54 8.95 -8.93 1.10
N GLY A 55 8.54 -10.13 0.70
CA GLY A 55 9.26 -11.38 0.98
C GLY A 55 8.93 -12.04 2.33
N VAL A 56 8.24 -11.37 3.26
CA VAL A 56 7.77 -11.98 4.52
C VAL A 56 6.53 -12.87 4.31
N GLY A 57 5.72 -12.52 3.29
CA GLY A 57 4.53 -13.27 2.93
C GLY A 57 3.35 -13.04 3.88
N GLY A 58 2.14 -13.33 3.39
CA GLY A 58 0.89 -13.16 4.12
C GLY A 58 0.17 -11.83 3.84
N PHE A 59 -1.08 -11.78 4.29
CA PHE A 59 -1.97 -10.63 4.08
C PHE A 59 -2.14 -9.84 5.40
N PRO A 60 -1.92 -8.51 5.41
CA PRO A 60 -2.07 -7.72 6.62
C PRO A 60 -3.54 -7.60 7.02
N LEU A 61 -3.89 -8.17 8.18
CA LEU A 61 -5.22 -7.99 8.78
C LEU A 61 -5.31 -6.72 9.63
N ARG A 62 -4.17 -6.29 10.17
CA ARG A 62 -4.08 -5.08 10.99
C ARG A 62 -2.74 -4.42 10.80
N VAL A 63 -2.75 -3.10 10.66
CA VAL A 63 -1.55 -2.26 10.63
C VAL A 63 -1.79 -1.06 11.52
N ILE A 64 -0.91 -0.80 12.48
CA ILE A 64 -0.92 0.39 13.33
C ILE A 64 0.45 1.04 13.26
N SER A 65 0.51 2.28 12.81
CA SER A 65 1.73 3.09 12.90
C SER A 65 1.58 4.13 14.00
N ARG A 66 2.58 4.20 14.86
CA ARG A 66 2.76 5.23 15.89
C ARG A 66 3.99 6.06 15.59
N ASP A 67 3.91 7.36 15.84
CA ASP A 67 5.04 8.27 15.73
C ASP A 67 5.99 8.16 16.93
N ALA A 68 7.07 8.96 16.93
CA ALA A 68 8.04 9.02 18.03
C ALA A 68 7.44 9.48 19.37
N ALA A 69 6.31 10.18 19.36
CA ALA A 69 5.55 10.56 20.54
C ALA A 69 4.55 9.47 20.98
N SER A 70 4.63 8.27 20.38
CA SER A 70 3.72 7.14 20.59
C SER A 70 2.26 7.40 20.19
N LYS A 71 1.99 8.46 19.42
CA LYS A 71 0.65 8.77 18.90
C LYS A 71 0.36 7.92 17.67
N GLU A 72 -0.82 7.31 17.61
CA GLU A 72 -1.29 6.59 16.42
C GLU A 72 -1.52 7.57 15.26
N VAL A 73 -0.82 7.35 14.15
CA VAL A 73 -0.88 8.19 12.94
C VAL A 73 -1.47 7.46 11.74
N PHE A 74 -1.56 6.13 11.81
CA PHE A 74 -2.22 5.31 10.80
C PHE A 74 -2.78 4.06 11.45
N LYS A 75 -4.01 3.70 11.08
CA LYS A 75 -4.65 2.44 11.46
C LYS A 75 -5.40 1.88 10.28
N MET A 76 -5.16 0.60 10.03
CA MET A 76 -5.95 -0.22 9.12
C MET A 76 -6.33 -1.51 9.84
N GLU A 77 -7.58 -1.92 9.68
CA GLU A 77 -8.11 -3.14 10.25
C GLU A 77 -9.09 -3.78 9.27
N VAL A 78 -8.87 -5.05 8.95
CA VAL A 78 -9.77 -5.83 8.11
C VAL A 78 -10.98 -6.23 8.94
N THR A 79 -12.15 -5.78 8.52
CA THR A 79 -13.42 -6.04 9.24
C THR A 79 -14.16 -7.26 8.72
N LYS A 80 -13.93 -7.66 7.45
CA LYS A 80 -14.58 -8.80 6.82
C LYS A 80 -13.74 -9.37 5.69
N ILE A 81 -13.75 -10.70 5.53
CA ILE A 81 -13.15 -11.41 4.40
C ILE A 81 -14.18 -12.39 3.87
N GLU A 82 -14.49 -12.30 2.58
CA GLU A 82 -15.39 -13.23 1.90
C GLU A 82 -14.69 -13.80 0.67
N PRO A 83 -14.47 -15.12 0.61
CA PRO A 83 -13.87 -15.73 -0.56
C PRO A 83 -14.86 -15.72 -1.72
N GLY A 84 -14.43 -15.24 -2.87
CA GLY A 84 -15.25 -15.27 -4.07
C GLY A 84 -14.66 -14.46 -5.21
N PRO A 85 -15.09 -14.74 -6.45
CA PRO A 85 -14.77 -13.89 -7.59
C PRO A 85 -15.33 -12.48 -7.32
N GLN A 86 -14.54 -11.47 -7.68
CA GLN A 86 -15.00 -10.09 -7.66
C GLN A 86 -15.51 -9.71 -9.06
N PRO A 87 -16.59 -8.91 -9.17
CA PRO A 87 -17.11 -8.50 -10.47
C PRO A 87 -16.10 -7.58 -11.17
N ASP A 88 -15.99 -7.68 -12.50
CA ASP A 88 -15.08 -6.86 -13.31
C ASP A 88 -15.31 -5.35 -13.09
N SER A 89 -16.54 -4.96 -12.77
CA SER A 89 -16.90 -3.58 -12.44
C SER A 89 -16.16 -3.01 -11.22
N ALA A 90 -15.70 -3.85 -10.30
CA ALA A 90 -14.89 -3.42 -9.15
C ALA A 90 -13.49 -2.92 -9.57
N PHE A 91 -13.05 -3.30 -10.77
CA PHE A 91 -11.77 -2.91 -11.35
C PHE A 91 -11.93 -1.88 -12.48
N ALA A 92 -13.17 -1.56 -12.86
CA ALA A 92 -13.44 -0.52 -13.84
C ALA A 92 -13.18 0.88 -13.24
N PRO A 93 -12.62 1.82 -14.01
CA PRO A 93 -12.53 3.20 -13.57
C PRO A 93 -13.95 3.76 -13.30
N PRO A 94 -14.15 4.54 -12.23
CA PRO A 94 -15.46 5.13 -11.96
C PRO A 94 -15.91 6.07 -13.09
N ALA A 95 -17.22 6.28 -13.21
CA ALA A 95 -17.78 7.20 -14.21
C ALA A 95 -17.19 8.62 -14.03
N GLY A 96 -16.84 9.27 -15.16
CA GLY A 96 -16.24 10.60 -15.16
C GLY A 96 -14.71 10.62 -15.04
N TYR A 97 -14.07 9.47 -14.79
CA TYR A 97 -12.60 9.38 -14.88
C TYR A 97 -12.17 9.52 -16.33
N GLN A 98 -11.32 10.49 -16.60
CA GLN A 98 -10.73 10.67 -17.92
C GLN A 98 -9.38 9.98 -17.99
N LYS A 99 -9.11 9.32 -19.12
CA LYS A 99 -7.77 8.80 -19.39
C LYS A 99 -6.80 9.98 -19.49
N PHE A 100 -5.92 10.11 -18.51
CA PHE A 100 -4.78 11.00 -18.62
C PHE A 100 -3.80 10.43 -19.65
N GLN A 101 -3.78 11.01 -20.85
CA GLN A 101 -2.77 10.70 -21.85
C GLN A 101 -1.66 11.75 -21.68
N MET A 102 -0.48 11.34 -21.23
CA MET A 102 0.67 12.25 -21.25
C MET A 102 0.97 12.61 -22.71
N PRO A 103 0.98 13.89 -23.09
CA PRO A 103 1.46 14.30 -24.40
C PRO A 103 2.91 13.84 -24.55
N GLY A 104 3.18 13.02 -25.56
CA GLY A 104 4.53 12.58 -25.89
C GLY A 104 5.36 13.78 -26.32
N GLY A 105 6.08 14.39 -25.38
CA GLY A 105 6.85 15.60 -25.69
C GLY A 105 7.46 16.38 -24.53
N MET A 106 7.52 15.85 -23.30
CA MET A 106 8.40 16.47 -22.31
C MET A 106 9.83 15.95 -22.57
N PRO A 107 10.77 16.75 -23.10
CA PRO A 107 12.16 16.36 -23.06
C PRO A 107 12.53 16.25 -21.58
N PHE A 108 12.90 15.04 -21.16
CA PHE A 108 13.80 14.89 -20.02
C PHE A 108 15.14 15.49 -20.45
N GLY A 109 15.25 16.83 -20.45
CA GLY A 109 16.53 17.52 -20.43
C GLY A 109 17.20 17.15 -19.11
N GLY A 110 18.43 16.63 -19.09
CA GLY A 110 19.57 17.20 -19.80
C GLY A 110 20.17 18.27 -18.88
N GLY A 111 21.08 17.84 -18.00
CA GLY A 111 21.73 18.62 -16.95
C GLY A 111 22.30 17.71 -15.88
#